data_AF-A0A5J4X7U1-F1
#
_entry.id   AF-A0A5J4X7U1-F1
#
_cell.length_a   1.000
_cell.length_b   1.000
_cell.length_c   1.000
_cell.angle_alpha   90.00
_cell.angle_beta   90.00
_cell.angle_gamma   90.00
#
_symmetry.space_group_name_H-M   'P 1'
#
loop_
_entity.id
_entity.type
_entity.pdbx_description
1 polymer ?
#
loop_
_entity_poly.entity_id
_entity_poly.type
_entity_poly.pdbx_seq_one_letter_code
_entity_poly.pdbx_strand_id
1 'polypeptide(L)'
;MEIGIIDSLIRIFASRDFAMISNSYTLAFFKYTDSCNFELLQQLFNRNPYPALIRLLNHQKEDIVRDSINSISNILESGFQLSDDSELHPHFQQMIECNGIQIIFNLFRSSNDQWTKNKASICIGFLFVSREINNASIRQQIIANLIGQVNGLDIGTNMDAANALKGLSRNPELLLDSDDWKRIKSKERLFFLAQNTTNRTEIEKDGFAISRLYDN
;
A
#
# COMPACT_ATOMS: atom_id res chain seq x y z
N MET A 1 -15.06 -8.46 22.64
CA MET A 1 -15.66 -7.12 22.84
C MET A 1 -15.39 -6.18 21.67
N GLU A 2 -14.34 -6.42 20.86
CA GLU A 2 -13.87 -5.50 19.81
C GLU A 2 -14.71 -5.49 18.53
N ILE A 3 -15.28 -6.64 18.11
CA ILE A 3 -15.99 -6.76 16.82
C ILE A 3 -17.21 -5.82 16.72
N GLY A 4 -18.03 -5.71 17.78
CA GLY A 4 -19.24 -4.87 17.75
C GLY A 4 -18.95 -3.36 17.71
N ILE A 5 -17.78 -2.94 18.21
CA ILE A 5 -17.33 -1.54 18.12
C ILE A 5 -16.94 -1.23 16.67
N ILE A 6 -16.18 -2.12 16.05
CA ILE A 6 -15.75 -1.99 14.66
C ILE A 6 -16.94 -1.95 13.69
N ASP A 7 -17.91 -2.86 13.85
CA ASP A 7 -19.15 -2.83 13.04
C ASP A 7 -19.94 -1.53 13.21
N SER A 8 -19.87 -0.92 14.40
CA SER A 8 -20.50 0.37 14.68
C SER A 8 -19.75 1.52 14.01
N LEU A 9 -18.42 1.50 14.03
CA LEU A 9 -17.59 2.48 13.32
C LEU A 9 -17.80 2.41 11.80
N ILE A 10 -17.81 1.21 11.21
CA ILE A 10 -18.09 1.02 9.77
C ILE A 10 -19.45 1.63 9.40
N ARG A 11 -20.50 1.35 10.19
CA ARG A 11 -21.84 1.93 9.96
C ARG A 11 -21.85 3.46 10.09
N ILE A 12 -21.13 4.01 11.06
CA ILE A 12 -20.98 5.47 11.23
C ILE A 12 -20.32 6.06 9.99
N PHE A 13 -19.19 5.49 9.55
CA PHE A 13 -18.44 5.96 8.38
C PHE A 13 -19.25 5.85 7.08
N ALA A 14 -20.10 4.84 6.95
CA ALA A 14 -20.92 4.63 5.75
C ALA A 14 -22.10 5.63 5.64
N SER A 15 -22.72 6.01 6.76
CA SER A 15 -24.05 6.66 6.73
C SER A 15 -24.10 8.05 7.35
N ARG A 16 -23.19 8.37 8.28
CA ARG A 16 -23.24 9.64 9.01
C ARG A 16 -22.76 10.79 8.14
N ASP A 17 -23.39 11.95 8.28
CA ASP A 17 -22.91 13.20 7.68
C ASP A 17 -21.44 13.44 8.05
N PHE A 18 -20.62 13.84 7.07
CA PHE A 18 -19.21 14.14 7.27
C PHE A 18 -18.96 15.13 8.41
N ALA A 19 -19.80 16.15 8.57
CA ALA A 19 -19.65 17.13 9.64
C ALA A 19 -19.70 16.50 11.05
N MET A 20 -20.33 15.34 11.17
CA MET A 20 -20.55 14.62 12.43
C MET A 20 -19.60 13.43 12.62
N ILE A 21 -18.65 13.23 11.70
CA ILE A 21 -17.58 12.24 11.85
C ILE A 21 -16.39 12.93 12.52
N SER A 22 -16.09 12.53 13.75
CA SER A 22 -14.93 13.04 14.48
C SER A 22 -13.67 12.29 14.07
N ASN A 23 -12.52 12.98 14.11
CA ASN A 23 -11.22 12.35 13.92
C ASN A 23 -10.97 11.23 14.94
N SER A 24 -11.50 11.34 16.16
CA SER A 24 -11.36 10.29 17.17
C SER A 24 -11.93 8.93 16.72
N TYR A 25 -12.97 8.91 15.88
CA TYR A 25 -13.51 7.66 15.35
C TYR A 25 -12.58 7.05 14.30
N THR A 26 -12.07 7.84 13.37
CA THR A 26 -11.15 7.36 12.34
C THR A 26 -9.81 6.94 12.91
N LEU A 27 -9.30 7.69 13.89
CA LEU A 27 -8.08 7.35 14.61
C LEU A 27 -8.22 6.03 15.37
N ALA A 28 -9.36 5.82 16.04
CA ALA A 28 -9.62 4.55 16.73
C ALA A 28 -9.65 3.37 15.77
N PHE A 29 -10.28 3.53 14.60
CA PHE A 29 -10.30 2.50 13.57
C PHE A 29 -8.90 2.23 12.99
N PHE A 30 -8.14 3.29 12.72
CA PHE A 30 -6.75 3.17 12.27
C PHE A 30 -5.88 2.43 13.28
N LYS A 31 -5.93 2.83 14.55
CA LYS A 31 -5.18 2.16 15.62
C LYS A 31 -5.55 0.69 15.76
N TYR A 32 -6.83 0.36 15.61
CA TYR A 32 -7.26 -1.04 15.55
C TYR A 32 -6.59 -1.78 14.38
N THR A 33 -6.69 -1.26 13.15
CA THR A 33 -6.08 -1.91 11.97
C THR A 33 -4.55 -2.01 12.04
N ASP A 34 -3.89 -1.07 12.69
CA ASP A 34 -2.43 -1.04 12.90
C ASP A 34 -1.96 -2.08 13.92
N SER A 35 -2.78 -2.36 14.92
CA SER A 35 -2.49 -3.34 15.97
C SER A 35 -2.85 -4.79 15.61
N CYS A 36 -3.65 -4.99 14.56
CA CYS A 36 -4.12 -6.32 14.17
C CYS A 36 -3.04 -7.08 13.39
N ASN A 37 -2.98 -8.40 13.58
CA ASN A 37 -2.27 -9.28 12.66
C ASN A 37 -3.06 -9.48 11.34
N PHE A 38 -2.44 -10.13 10.36
CA PHE A 38 -3.04 -10.32 9.04
C PHE A 38 -4.31 -11.18 9.08
N GLU A 39 -4.40 -12.16 9.97
CA GLU A 39 -5.61 -12.99 10.11
C GLU A 39 -6.80 -12.19 10.63
N LEU A 40 -6.60 -11.30 11.61
CA LEU A 40 -7.64 -10.41 12.12
C LEU A 40 -8.05 -9.36 11.08
N LEU A 41 -7.10 -8.85 10.30
CA LEU A 41 -7.40 -7.96 9.17
C LEU A 41 -8.20 -8.68 8.08
N GLN A 42 -7.94 -9.97 7.85
CA GLN A 42 -8.77 -10.79 6.95
C GLN A 42 -10.20 -10.97 7.48
N GLN A 43 -10.36 -11.13 8.80
CA GLN A 43 -11.69 -11.14 9.42
C GLN A 43 -12.39 -9.78 9.31
N LEU A 44 -11.65 -8.68 9.45
CA LEU A 44 -12.15 -7.33 9.27
C LEU A 44 -12.62 -7.10 7.82
N PHE A 45 -11.85 -7.59 6.83
CA PHE A 45 -12.24 -7.53 5.43
C PHE A 45 -13.62 -8.16 5.18
N ASN A 46 -13.94 -9.28 5.84
CA ASN A 46 -15.26 -9.92 5.75
C ASN A 46 -16.42 -9.07 6.31
N ARG A 47 -16.13 -7.95 6.99
CA ARG A 47 -17.12 -6.95 7.43
C ARG A 47 -17.41 -5.88 6.37
N ASN A 48 -16.82 -5.99 5.19
CA ASN A 48 -16.96 -5.04 4.08
C ASN A 48 -16.63 -3.58 4.46
N PRO A 49 -15.40 -3.30 4.96
CA PRO A 49 -15.04 -1.97 5.44
C PRO A 49 -14.79 -0.96 4.31
N TYR A 50 -14.46 -1.42 3.10
CA TYR A 50 -13.98 -0.55 2.02
C TYR A 50 -14.97 0.54 1.60
N PRO A 51 -16.27 0.28 1.34
CA PRO A 51 -17.19 1.35 0.94
C PRO A 51 -17.22 2.51 1.94
N ALA A 52 -17.16 2.18 3.24
CA ALA A 52 -17.18 3.16 4.31
C ALA A 52 -15.87 3.96 4.39
N LEU A 53 -14.72 3.28 4.32
CA LEU A 53 -13.40 3.94 4.35
C LEU A 53 -13.13 4.77 3.09
N ILE A 54 -13.52 4.27 1.92
CA ILE A 54 -13.37 4.96 0.63
C ILE A 54 -14.21 6.24 0.61
N ARG A 55 -15.40 6.22 1.18
CA ARG A 55 -16.23 7.43 1.34
C ARG A 55 -15.46 8.51 2.12
N LEU A 56 -14.74 8.15 3.19
CA LEU A 56 -13.99 9.10 4.02
C LEU A 56 -12.80 9.76 3.30
N LEU A 57 -12.31 9.20 2.19
CA LEU A 57 -11.24 9.82 1.41
C LEU A 57 -11.66 11.14 0.74
N ASN A 58 -12.97 11.41 0.65
CA ASN A 58 -13.52 12.68 0.17
C ASN A 58 -13.79 13.69 1.29
N HIS A 59 -13.32 13.42 2.51
CA HIS A 59 -13.53 14.29 3.65
C HIS A 59 -12.63 15.53 3.59
N GLN A 60 -13.13 16.70 4.02
CA GLN A 60 -12.36 17.96 3.96
C GLN A 60 -11.22 18.03 4.99
N LYS A 61 -11.36 17.35 6.12
CA LYS A 61 -10.31 17.27 7.15
C LYS A 61 -9.26 16.24 6.78
N GLU A 62 -8.03 16.69 6.62
CA GLU A 62 -6.88 15.87 6.22
C GLU A 62 -6.60 14.71 7.18
N ASP A 63 -6.75 14.90 8.50
CA ASP A 63 -6.51 13.81 9.46
C ASP A 63 -7.46 12.63 9.27
N ILE A 64 -8.73 12.89 8.93
CA ILE A 64 -9.73 11.84 8.64
C ILE A 64 -9.35 11.09 7.37
N VAL A 65 -8.89 11.80 6.34
CA VAL A 65 -8.41 11.20 5.09
C VAL A 65 -7.17 10.34 5.36
N ARG A 66 -6.23 10.84 6.17
CA ARG A 66 -4.98 10.17 6.53
C ARG A 66 -5.22 8.88 7.31
N ASP A 67 -6.07 8.93 8.34
CA ASP A 67 -6.47 7.75 9.10
C ASP A 67 -7.13 6.71 8.19
N SER A 68 -8.02 7.17 7.29
CA SER A 68 -8.75 6.29 6.39
C SER A 68 -7.84 5.59 5.36
N ILE A 69 -6.91 6.32 4.74
CA ILE A 69 -5.99 5.71 3.76
C ILE A 69 -4.98 4.77 4.43
N ASN A 70 -4.55 5.06 5.67
CA ASN A 70 -3.72 4.14 6.44
C ASN A 70 -4.49 2.85 6.78
N SER A 71 -5.75 2.95 7.24
CA SER A 71 -6.59 1.77 7.48
C SER A 71 -6.81 0.93 6.23
N ILE A 72 -7.05 1.57 5.08
CA ILE A 72 -7.17 0.86 3.80
C ILE A 72 -5.86 0.13 3.48
N SER A 73 -4.71 0.80 3.63
CA SER A 73 -3.41 0.20 3.37
C SER A 73 -3.15 -1.04 4.22
N ASN A 74 -3.45 -1.00 5.52
CA ASN A 74 -3.24 -2.14 6.40
C ASN A 74 -4.09 -3.36 5.99
N ILE A 75 -5.36 -3.12 5.63
CA ILE A 75 -6.26 -4.20 5.15
C ILE A 75 -5.84 -4.71 3.77
N LEU A 76 -5.30 -3.86 2.89
CA LEU A 76 -4.73 -4.32 1.61
C LEU A 76 -3.47 -5.14 1.84
N GLU A 77 -2.57 -4.69 2.70
CA GLU A 77 -1.34 -5.41 3.01
C GLU A 77 -1.64 -6.82 3.52
N SER A 78 -2.64 -7.02 4.38
CA SER A 78 -3.00 -8.37 4.82
C SER A 78 -3.41 -9.27 3.65
N GLY A 79 -4.14 -8.73 2.68
CA GLY A 79 -4.50 -9.44 1.45
C GLY A 79 -3.27 -9.82 0.63
N PHE A 80 -2.31 -8.90 0.49
CA PHE A 80 -1.05 -9.15 -0.21
C PHE A 80 -0.20 -10.23 0.48
N GLN A 81 -0.06 -10.16 1.81
CA GLN A 81 0.80 -11.06 2.59
C GLN A 81 0.26 -12.50 2.67
N LEU A 82 -1.07 -12.65 2.64
CA LEU A 82 -1.74 -13.95 2.67
C LEU A 82 -1.93 -14.57 1.28
N SER A 83 -1.55 -13.87 0.20
CA SER A 83 -1.68 -14.36 -1.17
C SER A 83 -0.39 -14.97 -1.68
N ASP A 84 -0.51 -15.95 -2.57
CA ASP A 84 0.66 -16.52 -3.23
C ASP A 84 1.32 -15.51 -4.19
N ASP A 85 2.64 -15.65 -4.34
CA ASP A 85 3.49 -14.70 -5.08
C ASP A 85 3.16 -14.56 -6.58
N SER A 86 2.20 -15.32 -7.13
CA SER A 86 1.78 -15.24 -8.53
C SER A 86 0.32 -14.82 -8.73
N GLU A 87 -0.42 -14.62 -7.65
CA GLU A 87 -1.86 -14.38 -7.71
C GLU A 87 -2.20 -12.88 -7.83
N LEU A 88 -3.43 -12.62 -8.29
CA LEU A 88 -4.04 -11.29 -8.28
C LEU A 88 -4.44 -10.94 -6.84
N HIS A 89 -4.42 -9.64 -6.50
CA HIS A 89 -4.79 -9.22 -5.14
C HIS A 89 -6.24 -9.62 -4.78
N PRO A 90 -6.47 -10.30 -3.63
CA PRO A 90 -7.77 -10.89 -3.28
C PRO A 90 -8.84 -9.83 -3.01
N HIS A 91 -8.44 -8.64 -2.59
CA HIS A 91 -9.34 -7.51 -2.31
C HIS A 91 -9.66 -6.64 -3.54
N PHE A 92 -9.13 -6.97 -4.73
CA PHE A 92 -9.27 -6.10 -5.90
C PHE A 92 -10.72 -5.92 -6.35
N GLN A 93 -11.50 -7.00 -6.32
CA GLN A 93 -12.89 -6.97 -6.80
C GLN A 93 -13.77 -6.04 -5.94
N GLN A 94 -13.64 -6.11 -4.61
CA GLN A 94 -14.37 -5.24 -3.67
C GLN A 94 -13.99 -3.76 -3.85
N MET A 95 -12.73 -3.50 -4.23
CA MET A 95 -12.26 -2.14 -4.54
C MET A 95 -12.80 -1.61 -5.86
N ILE A 96 -13.10 -2.47 -6.83
CA ILE A 96 -13.84 -2.09 -8.05
C ILE A 96 -15.29 -1.75 -7.69
N GLU A 97 -15.96 -2.61 -6.91
CA GLU A 97 -17.37 -2.47 -6.54
C GLU A 97 -17.68 -1.17 -5.79
N CYS A 98 -16.74 -0.67 -4.98
CA CYS A 98 -16.89 0.61 -4.28
C CYS A 98 -16.26 1.81 -5.00
N ASN A 99 -15.83 1.65 -6.26
CA ASN A 99 -15.08 2.66 -7.03
C ASN A 99 -13.80 3.14 -6.30
N GLY A 100 -13.26 2.31 -5.40
CA GLY A 100 -12.15 2.67 -4.52
C GLY A 100 -10.85 2.93 -5.27
N ILE A 101 -10.61 2.19 -6.36
CA ILE A 101 -9.42 2.39 -7.20
C ILE A 101 -9.37 3.83 -7.76
N GLN A 102 -10.47 4.29 -8.37
CA GLN A 102 -10.52 5.63 -8.95
C GLN A 102 -10.42 6.72 -7.87
N ILE A 103 -11.05 6.51 -6.71
CA ILE A 103 -11.02 7.48 -5.60
C ILE A 103 -9.60 7.60 -5.02
N ILE A 104 -8.90 6.48 -4.80
CA ILE A 104 -7.50 6.49 -4.33
C ILE A 104 -6.58 7.14 -5.38
N PHE A 105 -6.80 6.88 -6.68
CA PHE A 105 -6.06 7.57 -7.74
C PHE A 105 -6.28 9.07 -7.73
N ASN A 106 -7.52 9.53 -7.55
CA ASN A 106 -7.82 10.94 -7.45
C ASN A 106 -7.11 11.55 -6.24
N LEU A 107 -7.17 10.89 -5.09
CA LEU A 107 -6.48 11.31 -3.86
C LEU A 107 -4.97 11.45 -4.05
N PHE A 108 -4.32 10.48 -4.71
CA PHE A 108 -2.91 10.54 -5.06
C PHE A 108 -2.56 11.79 -5.88
N ARG A 109 -3.41 12.17 -6.84
CA ARG A 109 -3.18 13.33 -7.69
C ARG A 109 -3.50 14.66 -7.02
N SER A 110 -4.57 14.71 -6.23
CA SER A 110 -5.13 15.97 -5.71
C SER A 110 -4.66 16.34 -4.31
N SER A 111 -4.14 15.40 -3.52
CA SER A 111 -3.65 15.71 -2.16
C SER A 111 -2.50 16.72 -2.21
N ASN A 112 -2.38 17.57 -1.20
CA ASN A 112 -1.18 18.39 -0.97
C ASN A 112 -0.25 17.76 0.09
N ASP A 113 -0.77 16.81 0.87
CA ASP A 113 0.01 16.05 1.85
C ASP A 113 0.77 14.92 1.16
N GLN A 114 2.10 14.98 1.22
CA GLN A 114 3.01 13.99 0.64
C GLN A 114 2.85 12.62 1.30
N TRP A 115 2.54 12.55 2.59
CA TRP A 115 2.29 11.29 3.27
C TRP A 115 1.09 10.58 2.68
N THR A 116 -0.04 11.29 2.54
CA THR A 116 -1.26 10.78 1.92
C THR A 116 -1.02 10.33 0.47
N LYS A 117 -0.22 11.08 -0.32
CA LYS A 117 0.16 10.64 -1.68
C LYS A 117 0.94 9.32 -1.65
N ASN A 118 1.94 9.24 -0.80
CA ASN A 118 2.80 8.06 -0.67
C ASN A 118 1.98 6.83 -0.25
N LYS A 119 1.05 7.00 0.70
CA LYS A 119 0.21 5.89 1.14
C LYS A 119 -0.84 5.50 0.09
N ALA A 120 -1.39 6.47 -0.65
CA ALA A 120 -2.28 6.19 -1.78
C ALA A 120 -1.58 5.41 -2.90
N SER A 121 -0.33 5.75 -3.25
CA SER A 121 0.44 5.00 -4.26
C SER A 121 0.76 3.57 -3.83
N ILE A 122 1.07 3.35 -2.54
CA ILE A 122 1.22 2.01 -1.95
C ILE A 122 -0.07 1.19 -2.12
N CYS A 123 -1.23 1.75 -1.77
CA CYS A 123 -2.53 1.07 -1.90
C CYS A 123 -2.80 0.62 -3.35
N ILE A 124 -2.52 1.50 -4.33
CA ILE A 124 -2.62 1.14 -5.74
C ILE A 124 -1.64 0.02 -6.10
N GLY A 125 -0.39 0.12 -5.67
CA GLY A 125 0.62 -0.89 -5.99
C GLY A 125 0.23 -2.28 -5.48
N PHE A 126 -0.32 -2.37 -4.26
CA PHE A 126 -0.89 -3.62 -3.75
C PHE A 126 -2.08 -4.11 -4.60
N LEU A 127 -2.99 -3.24 -5.00
CA LEU A 127 -4.16 -3.65 -5.78
C LEU A 127 -3.83 -4.20 -7.18
N PHE A 128 -2.76 -3.69 -7.79
CA PHE A 128 -2.32 -4.08 -9.13
C PHE A 128 -1.19 -5.11 -9.14
N VAL A 129 -0.99 -5.85 -8.05
CA VAL A 129 -0.12 -7.03 -8.03
C VAL A 129 -0.51 -7.98 -9.16
N SER A 130 0.47 -8.41 -9.95
CA SER A 130 0.29 -9.32 -11.09
C SER A 130 -0.75 -8.83 -12.13
N ARG A 131 -1.11 -7.54 -12.12
CA ARG A 131 -2.08 -6.93 -13.03
C ARG A 131 -1.49 -5.69 -13.70
N GLU A 132 -1.96 -5.37 -14.91
CA GLU A 132 -1.60 -4.13 -15.59
C GLU A 132 -2.40 -2.93 -15.09
N ILE A 133 -1.72 -1.81 -14.87
CA ILE A 133 -2.34 -0.49 -14.82
C ILE A 133 -2.38 0.02 -16.26
N ASN A 134 -3.51 -0.20 -16.96
CA ASN A 134 -3.63 0.08 -18.40
C ASN A 134 -3.33 1.54 -18.79
N ASN A 135 -3.57 2.49 -17.87
CA ASN A 135 -3.23 3.89 -18.12
C ASN A 135 -1.73 4.13 -17.89
N ALA A 136 -0.96 4.25 -18.96
CA ALA A 136 0.49 4.43 -18.93
C ALA A 136 0.95 5.64 -18.10
N SER A 137 0.24 6.77 -18.18
CA SER A 137 0.60 7.98 -17.41
C SER A 137 0.40 7.78 -15.91
N ILE A 138 -0.70 7.13 -15.52
CA ILE A 138 -0.96 6.80 -14.10
C ILE A 138 0.08 5.79 -13.61
N ARG A 139 0.33 4.75 -14.40
CA ARG A 139 1.33 3.71 -14.11
C ARG A 139 2.71 4.33 -13.83
N GLN A 140 3.18 5.21 -14.70
CA GLN A 140 4.46 5.91 -14.53
C GLN A 140 4.51 6.74 -13.25
N GLN A 141 3.46 7.51 -12.94
CA GLN A 141 3.42 8.35 -11.74
C GLN A 141 3.46 7.53 -10.44
N ILE A 142 2.71 6.41 -10.40
CA ILE A 142 2.68 5.52 -9.23
C ILE A 142 4.04 4.87 -9.03
N ILE A 143 4.62 4.30 -10.10
CA ILE A 143 5.94 3.65 -10.04
C ILE A 143 7.02 4.64 -9.63
N ALA A 144 7.06 5.82 -10.24
CA ALA A 144 8.03 6.85 -9.90
C ALA A 144 7.92 7.29 -8.43
N ASN A 145 6.70 7.45 -7.92
CA ASN A 145 6.51 7.80 -6.51
C ASN A 145 6.94 6.67 -5.56
N LEU A 146 6.62 5.41 -5.87
CA LEU A 146 7.06 4.26 -5.07
C LEU A 146 8.60 4.12 -5.07
N ILE A 147 9.25 4.31 -6.22
CA ILE A 147 10.73 4.34 -6.33
C ILE A 147 11.32 5.46 -5.47
N GLY A 148 10.75 6.66 -5.56
CA GLY A 148 11.18 7.80 -4.74
C GLY A 148 11.05 7.53 -3.24
N GLN A 149 10.01 6.80 -2.81
CA GLN A 149 9.85 6.39 -1.41
C GLN A 149 10.93 5.40 -0.95
N VAL A 150 11.32 4.45 -1.81
CA VAL A 150 12.37 3.48 -1.50
C VAL A 150 13.76 4.14 -1.44
N ASN A 151 14.02 5.12 -2.32
CA ASN A 151 15.32 5.79 -2.40
C ASN A 151 15.48 6.97 -1.41
N GLY A 152 14.38 7.56 -0.93
CA GLY A 152 14.39 8.85 -0.23
C GLY A 152 14.61 8.80 1.29
N LEU A 153 14.80 7.62 1.91
CA LEU A 153 14.97 7.50 3.36
C LEU A 153 16.18 6.61 3.71
N ASP A 154 17.17 7.21 4.38
CA ASP A 154 18.09 6.51 5.26
C ASP A 154 17.35 6.20 6.57
N ILE A 155 17.45 4.96 7.04
CA ILE A 155 16.67 4.32 8.13
C ILE A 155 15.33 3.70 7.66
N GLY A 156 15.37 2.37 7.49
CA GLY A 156 14.18 1.51 7.48
C GLY A 156 13.37 1.57 6.19
N THR A 157 13.83 0.82 5.19
CA THR A 157 13.13 0.45 3.96
C THR A 157 11.61 0.53 4.13
N ASN A 158 10.94 1.43 3.40
CA ASN A 158 9.48 1.48 3.35
C ASN A 158 9.01 0.16 2.72
N MET A 159 8.84 -0.85 3.58
CA MET A 159 8.62 -2.24 3.21
C MET A 159 7.34 -2.37 2.39
N ASP A 160 6.33 -1.55 2.69
CA ASP A 160 5.09 -1.47 1.92
C ASP A 160 5.37 -1.03 0.48
N ALA A 161 6.16 0.02 0.28
CA ALA A 161 6.51 0.51 -1.05
C ALA A 161 7.33 -0.54 -1.83
N ALA A 162 8.29 -1.19 -1.17
CA ALA A 162 9.07 -2.29 -1.76
C ALA A 162 8.20 -3.50 -2.10
N ASN A 163 7.24 -3.87 -1.24
CA ASN A 163 6.30 -4.96 -1.48
C ASN A 163 5.33 -4.64 -2.62
N ALA A 164 4.83 -3.41 -2.68
CA ALA A 164 4.02 -2.91 -3.78
C ALA A 164 4.78 -2.99 -5.12
N LEU A 165 6.06 -2.56 -5.15
CA LEU A 165 6.93 -2.69 -6.32
C LEU A 165 7.21 -4.14 -6.69
N LYS A 166 7.52 -5.01 -5.72
CA LYS A 166 7.67 -6.47 -5.90
C LYS A 166 6.43 -7.04 -6.59
N GLY A 167 5.25 -6.69 -6.10
CA GLY A 167 3.95 -7.11 -6.63
C GLY A 167 3.71 -6.66 -8.06
N LEU A 168 3.95 -5.39 -8.36
CA LEU A 168 3.85 -4.83 -9.72
C LEU A 168 4.84 -5.50 -10.69
N SER A 169 6.05 -5.84 -10.22
CA SER A 169 7.11 -6.46 -11.05
C SER A 169 6.79 -7.86 -11.58
N ARG A 170 5.69 -8.47 -11.13
CA ARG A 170 5.17 -9.75 -11.60
C ARG A 170 4.41 -9.62 -12.92
N ASN A 171 4.01 -8.40 -13.27
CA ASN A 171 3.41 -8.14 -14.57
C ASN A 171 4.49 -8.22 -15.68
N PRO A 172 4.37 -9.14 -16.64
CA PRO A 172 5.36 -9.32 -17.69
C PRO A 172 5.52 -8.10 -18.61
N GLU A 173 4.46 -7.29 -18.80
CA GLU A 173 4.52 -6.09 -19.65
C GLU A 173 5.32 -4.95 -19.00
N LEU A 174 5.37 -4.90 -17.66
CA LEU A 174 6.24 -3.98 -16.92
C LEU A 174 7.72 -4.33 -17.04
N LEU A 175 8.08 -5.54 -17.52
CA LEU A 175 9.48 -5.97 -17.65
C LEU A 175 10.17 -5.45 -18.92
N LEU A 176 9.40 -4.90 -19.86
CA LEU A 176 9.88 -4.63 -21.20
C LEU A 176 10.37 -3.19 -21.42
N ASP A 177 10.12 -2.25 -20.50
CA ASP A 177 10.08 -0.82 -20.91
C ASP A 177 10.95 0.19 -20.12
N SER A 178 11.88 -0.20 -19.23
CA SER A 178 12.95 0.74 -18.82
C SER A 178 14.18 0.06 -18.20
N ASP A 179 15.36 0.59 -18.51
CA ASP A 179 16.63 0.18 -17.90
C ASP A 179 16.70 0.53 -16.41
N ASP A 180 16.06 1.63 -15.99
CA ASP A 180 15.92 2.01 -14.59
C ASP A 180 15.17 0.95 -13.77
N TRP A 181 14.11 0.36 -14.34
CA TRP A 181 13.34 -0.69 -13.68
C TRP A 181 14.12 -1.99 -13.52
N LYS A 182 14.89 -2.40 -14.53
CA LYS A 182 15.78 -3.57 -14.42
C LYS A 182 16.83 -3.36 -13.33
N ARG A 183 17.40 -2.15 -13.23
CA ARG A 183 18.35 -1.77 -12.18
C ARG A 183 17.71 -1.84 -10.79
N ILE A 184 16.52 -1.27 -10.63
CA ILE A 184 15.78 -1.24 -9.35
C ILE A 184 15.34 -2.63 -8.91
N LYS A 185 14.76 -3.44 -9.81
CA LYS A 185 14.39 -4.83 -9.51
C LYS A 185 15.58 -5.66 -9.07
N SER A 186 16.75 -5.40 -9.64
CA SER A 186 18.00 -6.04 -9.24
C SER A 186 18.46 -5.58 -7.85
N LYS A 187 18.36 -4.27 -7.54
CA LYS A 187 18.62 -3.74 -6.20
C LYS A 187 17.66 -4.29 -5.13
N GLU A 188 16.36 -4.30 -5.39
CA GLU A 188 15.35 -4.85 -4.48
C GLU A 188 15.52 -6.35 -4.24
N ARG A 189 15.79 -7.13 -5.30
CA ARG A 189 16.06 -8.57 -5.16
C ARG A 189 17.31 -8.82 -4.32
N LEU A 190 18.37 -8.04 -4.53
CA LEU A 190 19.59 -8.11 -3.71
C LEU A 190 19.30 -7.72 -2.25
N PHE A 191 18.47 -6.69 -2.01
CA PHE A 191 18.02 -6.31 -0.67
C PHE A 191 17.27 -7.44 0.03
N PHE A 192 16.25 -8.03 -0.61
CA PHE A 192 15.47 -9.12 -0.03
C PHE A 192 16.32 -10.39 0.18
N LEU A 193 17.21 -10.73 -0.75
CA LEU A 193 18.13 -11.85 -0.58
C LEU A 193 19.04 -11.62 0.63
N ALA A 194 19.55 -10.40 0.81
CA ALA A 194 20.44 -10.03 1.92
C ALA A 194 19.76 -9.93 3.30
N GLN A 195 18.44 -10.06 3.40
CA GLN A 195 17.78 -10.18 4.71
C GLN A 195 18.09 -11.53 5.38
N ASN A 196 18.45 -12.55 4.59
CA ASN A 196 18.97 -13.80 5.12
C ASN A 196 20.49 -13.68 5.33
N THR A 197 20.98 -14.03 6.53
CA THR A 197 22.39 -13.89 6.92
C THR A 197 23.36 -14.70 6.05
N THR A 198 22.96 -15.87 5.55
CA THR A 198 23.78 -16.68 4.63
C THR A 198 23.94 -15.98 3.28
N ASN A 199 22.84 -15.52 2.70
CA ASN A 199 22.85 -14.82 1.42
C ASN A 199 23.56 -13.46 1.53
N ARG A 200 23.40 -12.75 2.64
CA ARG A 200 24.11 -11.50 2.92
C ARG A 200 25.62 -11.70 2.91
N THR A 201 26.10 -12.71 3.64
CA THR A 201 27.52 -13.05 3.71
C THR A 201 28.06 -13.36 2.32
N GLU A 202 27.29 -14.11 1.52
CA GLU A 202 27.64 -14.46 0.14
C GLU A 202 27.64 -13.24 -0.81
N ILE A 203 26.72 -12.30 -0.64
CA ILE A 203 26.64 -11.07 -1.43
C ILE A 203 27.80 -10.12 -1.08
N GLU A 204 28.21 -10.06 0.19
CA GLU A 204 29.26 -9.15 0.67
C GLU A 204 30.68 -9.73 0.53
N LYS A 205 30.83 -11.03 0.20
CA LYS A 205 32.11 -11.75 0.23
C LYS A 205 33.21 -11.16 -0.68
N ASP A 206 32.82 -10.57 -1.80
CA ASP A 206 33.74 -10.01 -2.81
C ASP A 206 33.87 -8.48 -2.68
N GLY A 207 33.56 -7.92 -1.52
CA GLY A 207 33.67 -6.48 -1.24
C GLY A 207 32.53 -5.63 -1.81
N PHE A 208 31.46 -6.26 -2.28
CA PHE A 208 30.22 -5.56 -2.59
C PHE A 208 29.50 -5.20 -1.28
N ALA A 209 29.42 -3.91 -0.96
CA ALA A 209 28.70 -3.46 0.22
C ALA A 209 27.23 -3.22 -0.13
N ILE A 210 26.31 -3.89 0.57
CA ILE A 210 24.86 -3.66 0.44
C ILE A 210 24.51 -2.19 0.72
N SER A 211 25.32 -1.50 1.53
CA SER A 211 25.19 -0.06 1.76
C SER A 211 25.24 0.77 0.46
N ARG A 212 25.99 0.32 -0.56
CA ARG A 212 26.08 0.98 -1.88
C ARG A 212 24.79 0.87 -2.68
N LEU A 213 23.84 0.02 -2.29
CA LEU A 213 22.51 0.03 -2.90
C LEU A 213 21.77 1.34 -2.60
N TYR A 214 22.14 2.02 -1.52
CA TYR A 214 21.53 3.26 -1.00
C TYR A 214 22.33 4.54 -1.34
N ASP A 215 23.52 4.42 -1.92
CA ASP A 215 24.29 5.58 -2.36
C ASP A 215 23.77 6.05 -3.74
N ASN A 216 23.44 7.35 -3.83
CA ASN A 216 22.88 8.01 -5.02
C ASN A 216 23.80 7.97 -6.25
#